data_AF-A0A9J5X6Y0-F1
#
_entry.id   AF-A0A9J5X6Y0-F1
#
_cell.length_a   1.000
_cell.length_b   1.000
_cell.length_c   1.000
_cell.angle_alpha   90.00
_cell.angle_beta   90.00
_cell.angle_gamma   90.00
#
_symmetry.space_group_name_H-M   'P 1'
#
loop_
_entity.id
_entity.type
_entity.pdbx_description
1 polymer ?
#
loop_
_entity_poly.entity_id
_entity_poly.type
_entity_poly.pdbx_seq_one_letter_code
_entity_poly.pdbx_strand_id
1 'polypeptide(L)'
;MGASLSNLTENGSTNGRPGLGDIPENCVACVFMYLNPPEICNLARLNRAFRGAASSDAVWESKLPSNYHHLLDLFPQNYDGVL
;
A
#
# COMPACT_ATOMS: atom_id res chain seq x y z
N MET A 1 33.01 -6.68 17.68
CA MET A 1 31.90 -7.67 17.71
C MET A 1 31.14 -7.50 16.40
N GLY A 2 31.08 -8.56 15.59
CA GLY A 2 30.86 -8.48 14.14
C GLY A 2 29.45 -8.11 13.71
N ALA A 3 29.35 -7.32 12.64
CA ALA A 3 28.15 -7.16 11.85
C ALA A 3 28.23 -8.11 10.67
N SER A 4 27.29 -9.05 10.57
CA SER A 4 27.08 -9.83 9.36
C SER A 4 25.58 -10.11 9.22
N LEU A 5 24.90 -9.27 8.45
CA LEU A 5 23.61 -9.60 7.87
C LEU A 5 23.82 -9.61 6.36
N SER A 6 24.03 -10.81 5.82
CA SER A 6 24.12 -11.05 4.39
C SER A 6 22.78 -10.73 3.76
N ASN A 7 22.67 -9.56 3.13
CA ASN A 7 21.54 -9.23 2.27
C ASN A 7 21.75 -9.99 0.95
N LEU A 8 21.30 -11.24 0.90
CA LEU A 8 21.16 -12.00 -0.33
C LEU A 8 20.03 -11.34 -1.14
N THR A 9 20.33 -10.21 -1.78
CA THR A 9 19.61 -9.86 -3.00
C THR A 9 20.14 -10.81 -4.05
N GLU A 10 19.43 -11.93 -4.19
CA GLU A 10 19.54 -12.84 -5.33
C GLU A 10 19.19 -12.04 -6.60
N ASN A 11 20.13 -11.25 -7.09
CA ASN A 11 20.10 -10.72 -8.45
C ASN A 11 20.59 -11.83 -9.38
N GLY A 12 19.86 -12.94 -9.39
CA GLY A 12 20.02 -14.00 -10.36
C GLY A 12 19.52 -13.50 -11.70
N SER A 13 20.41 -13.47 -12.70
CA SER A 13 20.09 -13.19 -14.10
C SER A 13 18.85 -13.93 -14.58
N THR A 14 17.71 -13.23 -14.63
CA THR A 14 16.57 -13.60 -15.47
C THR A 14 16.28 -12.43 -16.42
N ASN A 15 17.03 -12.37 -17.52
CA ASN A 15 16.71 -11.64 -18.77
C ASN A 15 15.77 -10.43 -18.64
N GLY A 16 16.30 -9.26 -18.23
CA GLY A 16 15.87 -7.91 -18.65
C GLY A 16 14.37 -7.56 -18.73
N ARG A 17 13.48 -8.28 -18.06
CA ARG A 17 12.03 -8.07 -18.13
C ARG A 17 11.60 -7.31 -16.87
N PRO A 18 10.96 -6.14 -17.02
CA PRO A 18 10.37 -5.44 -15.89
C PRO A 18 9.44 -6.39 -15.12
N GLY A 19 9.70 -6.52 -13.83
CA GLY A 19 8.84 -7.25 -12.91
C GLY A 19 7.71 -6.34 -12.40
N LEU A 20 6.73 -6.95 -11.73
CA LEU A 20 5.66 -6.20 -11.06
C LEU A 20 6.18 -5.23 -9.97
N GLY A 21 7.44 -5.37 -9.55
CA GLY A 21 8.10 -4.48 -8.57
C GLY A 21 8.69 -3.22 -9.18
N ASP A 22 8.83 -3.16 -10.50
CA ASP A 22 9.35 -2.00 -11.22
C ASP A 22 8.24 -1.00 -11.57
N ILE A 23 6.97 -1.35 -11.29
CA ILE A 23 5.81 -0.47 -11.53
C ILE A 23 5.76 0.60 -10.42
N PRO A 24 5.66 1.88 -10.78
CA PRO A 24 5.56 2.94 -9.78
C PRO A 24 4.23 2.86 -9.03
N GLU A 25 4.28 3.20 -7.74
CA GLU A 25 3.14 3.17 -6.84
C GLU A 25 1.92 3.92 -7.37
N ASN A 26 2.15 5.10 -7.97
CA ASN A 26 1.10 5.93 -8.54
C ASN A 26 0.29 5.20 -9.64
N CYS A 27 0.96 4.43 -10.51
CA CYS A 27 0.27 3.65 -11.53
C CYS A 27 -0.58 2.55 -10.91
N VAL A 28 -0.11 1.91 -9.83
CA VAL A 28 -0.89 0.89 -9.11
C VAL A 28 -2.08 1.51 -8.39
N ALA A 29 -1.92 2.69 -7.79
CA ALA A 29 -3.00 3.42 -7.13
C ALA A 29 -4.14 3.75 -8.12
N CYS A 30 -3.82 4.16 -9.35
CA CYS A 30 -4.82 4.35 -10.40
C CYS A 30 -5.62 3.07 -10.69
N VAL A 31 -4.97 1.90 -10.69
CA VAL A 31 -5.67 0.62 -10.87
C VAL A 31 -6.56 0.31 -9.67
N PHE A 32 -6.09 0.55 -8.44
CA PHE A 32 -6.84 0.27 -7.22
C PHE A 32 -8.13 1.10 -7.10
N MET A 33 -8.19 2.29 -7.69
CA MET A 33 -9.44 3.06 -7.80
C MET A 33 -10.57 2.29 -8.51
N TYR A 34 -10.27 1.31 -9.35
CA TYR A 34 -11.26 0.49 -10.06
C TYR A 34 -11.54 -0.88 -9.41
N LEU A 35 -10.87 -1.20 -8.29
CA LEU A 35 -10.99 -2.51 -7.63
C LEU A 35 -11.82 -2.43 -6.36
N ASN A 36 -12.34 -3.57 -5.90
CA ASN A 36 -13.00 -3.69 -4.61
C ASN A 36 -11.97 -3.81 -3.48
N PRO A 37 -12.32 -3.40 -2.24
CA PRO A 37 -11.43 -3.53 -1.08
C PRO A 37 -10.77 -4.91 -0.90
N PRO A 38 -11.48 -6.05 -1.06
CA PRO A 38 -10.85 -7.37 -0.94
C PRO A 38 -9.82 -7.66 -2.04
N GLU A 39 -10.03 -7.13 -3.25
CA GLU A 39 -9.11 -7.30 -4.38
C GLU A 39 -7.82 -6.50 -4.16
N ILE A 40 -7.95 -5.27 -3.65
CA ILE A 40 -6.80 -4.43 -3.27
C ILE A 40 -5.94 -5.15 -2.22
N CYS A 41 -6.56 -5.70 -1.17
CA CYS A 41 -5.84 -6.45 -0.12
C CYS A 41 -5.14 -7.70 -0.66
N ASN A 42 -5.74 -8.40 -1.61
CA ASN A 42 -5.10 -9.56 -2.25
C ASN A 42 -3.90 -9.14 -3.10
N LEU A 43 -4.01 -8.07 -3.87
CA LEU A 43 -2.91 -7.56 -4.69
C LEU A 43 -1.76 -6.96 -3.85
N ALA A 44 -2.07 -6.34 -2.71
CA ALA A 44 -1.08 -5.79 -1.77
C ALA A 44 -0.08 -6.85 -1.28
N ARG A 45 -0.46 -8.14 -1.31
CA ARG A 45 0.39 -9.26 -0.87
C ARG A 45 1.40 -9.72 -1.92
N LEU A 46 1.25 -9.29 -3.17
CA LEU A 46 2.06 -9.80 -4.29
C LEU A 46 3.43 -9.12 -4.40
N ASN A 47 3.54 -7.85 -4.04
CA ASN A 47 4.78 -7.08 -4.18
C ASN A 47 4.81 -5.85 -3.26
N ARG A 48 6.01 -5.35 -2.93
CA ARG A 48 6.25 -4.08 -2.25
C ARG A 48 5.57 -2.88 -2.92
N ALA A 49 5.58 -2.78 -4.26
CA ALA A 49 4.93 -1.67 -4.97
C ALA A 49 3.41 -1.65 -4.75
N PHE A 50 2.77 -2.81 -4.86
CA PHE A 50 1.35 -2.98 -4.58
C PHE A 50 1.01 -2.77 -3.12
N ARG A 51 1.88 -3.22 -2.21
CA ARG A 51 1.75 -2.96 -0.78
C ARG A 51 1.82 -1.46 -0.45
N GLY A 52 2.75 -0.73 -1.07
CA GLY A 52 2.87 0.72 -0.96
C GLY A 52 1.57 1.40 -1.38
N ALA A 53 1.11 1.10 -2.60
CA ALA A 53 -0.11 1.69 -3.14
C ALA A 53 -1.35 1.38 -2.29
N ALA A 54 -1.44 0.18 -1.73
CA ALA A 54 -2.58 -0.21 -0.88
C ALA A 54 -2.57 0.50 0.48
N SER A 55 -1.43 1.03 0.90
CA SER A 55 -1.28 1.80 2.14
C SER A 55 -1.60 3.28 1.94
N SER A 56 -1.86 3.71 0.70
CA SER A 56 -2.15 5.11 0.38
C SER A 56 -3.61 5.46 0.67
N ASP A 57 -3.82 6.55 1.42
CA ASP A 57 -5.17 7.03 1.77
C ASP A 57 -5.99 7.41 0.53
N ALA A 58 -5.34 7.89 -0.54
CA ALA A 58 -6.00 8.30 -1.79
C ALA A 58 -6.82 7.17 -2.45
N VAL A 59 -6.37 5.92 -2.29
CA VAL A 59 -7.11 4.74 -2.79
C VAL A 59 -8.40 4.58 -1.98
N TRP A 60 -8.31 4.71 -0.67
CA TRP A 60 -9.42 4.48 0.26
C TRP A 60 -10.42 5.63 0.31
N GLU A 61 -9.98 6.88 0.15
CA GLU A 61 -10.87 8.04 0.03
C GLU A 61 -11.94 7.85 -1.06
N SER A 62 -11.56 7.27 -2.21
CA SER A 62 -12.50 6.97 -3.30
C SER A 62 -13.50 5.85 -2.99
N LYS A 63 -13.20 5.00 -2.00
CA LYS A 63 -14.01 3.83 -1.61
C LYS A 63 -14.91 4.13 -0.43
N LEU A 64 -14.63 5.21 0.30
CA LEU A 64 -15.41 5.61 1.47
C LEU A 64 -16.72 6.28 1.04
N PRO A 65 -17.80 6.07 1.81
CA PRO A 65 -19.04 6.82 1.63
C PRO A 65 -18.82 8.33 1.80
N SER A 66 -19.58 9.16 1.07
CA SER A 66 -19.49 10.62 1.15
C SER A 66 -19.80 11.21 2.54
N ASN A 67 -20.49 10.46 3.39
CA ASN A 67 -20.78 10.84 4.77
C ASN A 67 -19.70 10.40 5.78
N TYR A 68 -18.57 9.85 5.32
CA TYR A 68 -17.47 9.42 6.19
C TYR A 68 -16.98 10.53 7.13
N HIS A 69 -16.89 11.78 6.67
CA HIS A 69 -16.51 12.91 7.52
C HIS A 69 -17.48 13.12 8.69
N HIS A 70 -18.78 12.99 8.46
CA HIS A 70 -19.77 13.07 9.53
C HIS A 70 -19.60 11.91 10.52
N LEU A 71 -19.31 10.71 10.03
CA LEU A 71 -19.04 9.56 10.90
C LEU A 71 -17.79 9.81 11.76
N LEU A 72 -16.73 10.41 11.19
CA LEU A 72 -15.54 10.81 11.95
C LEU A 72 -15.84 11.84 13.04
N ASP A 73 -16.68 12.84 12.75
CA ASP A 73 -17.07 13.86 13.72
C ASP A 73 -17.88 13.28 14.90
N LEU A 74 -18.58 12.17 14.68
CA LEU A 74 -19.29 11.44 15.74
C LEU A 74 -18.37 10.65 16.66
N PHE A 75 -17.13 10.37 16.25
CA PHE A 75 -16.14 9.78 17.13
C PHE A 75 -15.52 10.91 17.97
N PRO A 76 -15.73 10.94 19.30
CA PRO A 76 -15.01 11.88 20.14
C PRO A 76 -13.52 11.66 19.91
N GLN A 77 -12.82 12.70 19.46
CA GLN A 77 -11.38 12.69 19.19
C GLN A 77 -10.62 12.47 20.49
N ASN A 78 -10.55 11.24 20.97
CA ASN A 78 -9.68 10.86 22.09
C ASN A 78 -8.27 10.55 21.56
N TYR A 79 -7.71 11.52 20.85
CA TYR A 79 -6.31 11.55 20.39
C TYR A 79 -5.66 12.86 20.84
N ASP A 80 -5.92 13.28 22.09
CA ASP A 80 -4.96 14.13 22.79
C ASP A 80 -3.74 13.26 23.13
N GLY A 81 -2.60 13.65 22.57
CA GLY A 81 -1.37 12.86 22.55
C GLY A 81 -0.90 12.36 23.91
N VAL A 82 -0.84 11.05 24.06
CA VAL A 82 -0.01 10.40 25.08
C VAL A 82 0.63 9.14 24.51
N LEU A 83 1.97 9.25 24.42
CA LEU A 83 3.04 8.28 24.13
C LEU A 83 3.48 8.13 22.66
#